data_AF-A0A2T0K6X2-F1
#
_entry.id   AF-A0A2T0K6X2-F1
#
_cell.length_a   1.000
_cell.length_b   1.000
_cell.length_c   1.000
_cell.angle_alpha   90.00
_cell.angle_beta   90.00
_cell.angle_gamma   90.00
#
_symmetry.space_group_name_H-M   'P 1'
#
loop_
_entity.id
_entity.type
_entity.pdbx_description
1 polymer ?
#
loop_
_entity_poly.entity_id
_entity_poly.type
_entity_poly.pdbx_seq_one_letter_code
_entity_poly.pdbx_strand_id
1 'polypeptide(L)'
;MEPLASISGLATEASRRPIGWQVQLRVDYVVNKVMQTHRGQSEDTVQQAIQDQLKIYGVVPNKRQVSQYASAISSLPPIPPGG
;
A
#
# COMPACT_ATOMS: atom_id res chain seq x y z
N MET A 1 -42.95 11.65 17.44
CA MET A 1 -41.72 12.11 16.75
C MET A 1 -40.54 11.62 17.58
N GLU A 2 -40.04 10.44 17.27
CA GLU A 2 -38.86 9.88 17.95
C GLU A 2 -37.60 10.57 17.42
N PRO A 3 -36.70 11.06 18.29
CA PRO A 3 -35.42 11.57 17.85
C PRO A 3 -34.59 10.40 17.33
N LEU A 4 -34.18 10.51 16.06
CA LEU A 4 -33.33 9.55 15.37
C LEU A 4 -32.17 9.14 16.28
N ALA A 5 -32.17 7.85 16.64
CA ALA A 5 -31.12 7.21 17.40
C ALA A 5 -29.77 7.62 16.82
N SER A 6 -28.98 8.27 17.65
CA SER A 6 -27.66 8.77 17.32
C SER A 6 -26.82 7.65 16.71
N ILE A 7 -26.59 7.75 15.41
CA ILE A 7 -25.56 7.01 14.66
C ILE A 7 -24.11 7.29 15.16
N SER A 8 -23.96 7.93 16.32
CA SER A 8 -22.68 8.18 17.00
C SER A 8 -21.99 6.90 17.51
N GLY A 9 -22.68 5.75 17.51
CA GLY A 9 -22.10 4.46 17.90
C GLY A 9 -21.13 3.87 16.87
N LEU A 10 -21.34 4.10 15.56
CA LEU A 10 -20.47 3.54 14.51
C LEU A 10 -19.24 4.41 14.21
N ALA A 11 -19.26 5.68 14.64
CA ALA A 11 -18.10 6.57 14.53
C ALA A 11 -17.03 6.28 15.58
N THR A 12 -17.39 5.65 16.71
CA THR A 12 -16.46 5.46 17.84
C THR A 12 -15.49 4.29 17.62
N GLU A 13 -15.90 3.23 16.92
CA GLU A 13 -14.97 2.16 16.49
C GLU A 13 -14.22 2.51 15.19
N ALA A 14 -14.78 3.35 14.33
CA ALA A 14 -14.10 3.84 13.12
C ALA A 14 -12.97 4.86 13.42
N SER A 15 -12.89 5.36 14.65
CA SER A 15 -11.97 6.44 15.06
C SER A 15 -10.65 5.98 15.68
N ARG A 16 -10.41 4.67 15.83
CA ARG A 16 -9.07 4.15 16.19
C ARG A 16 -8.29 3.72 14.96
N ARG A 17 -8.26 4.56 13.93
CA ARG A 17 -7.27 4.36 12.87
C ARG A 17 -5.93 4.89 13.41
N PRO A 18 -4.93 4.02 13.66
CA PRO A 18 -3.70 4.41 14.34
C PRO A 18 -2.99 5.52 13.59
N ILE A 19 -2.32 6.43 14.32
CA ILE A 19 -1.51 7.51 13.71
C ILE A 19 -0.57 6.87 12.67
N GLY A 20 -0.71 7.26 11.40
CA GLY A 20 0.03 6.65 10.28
C GLY A 20 -0.75 5.63 9.42
N TRP A 21 -2.01 5.30 9.74
CA TRP A 21 -2.83 4.39 8.92
C TRP A 21 -2.99 4.85 7.46
N GLN A 22 -3.06 6.17 7.23
CA GLN A 22 -3.10 6.74 5.88
C GLN A 22 -1.80 6.52 5.13
N VAL A 23 -0.67 6.49 5.85
CA VAL A 23 0.63 6.16 5.27
C VAL A 23 0.68 4.68 4.93
N GLN A 24 0.21 3.80 5.82
CA GLN A 24 0.12 2.37 5.55
C GLN A 24 -0.75 2.05 4.33
N LEU A 25 -1.93 2.67 4.18
CA LEU A 25 -2.77 2.47 2.99
C LEU A 25 -2.10 2.92 1.70
N ARG A 26 -1.37 4.05 1.74
CA ARG A 26 -0.60 4.52 0.59
C ARG A 26 0.53 3.56 0.24
N VAL A 27 1.24 3.03 1.24
CA VAL A 27 2.28 2.02 1.04
C VAL A 27 1.69 0.75 0.44
N ASP A 28 0.61 0.24 1.02
CA ASP A 28 -0.07 -0.97 0.53
C ASP A 28 -0.55 -0.81 -0.92
N TYR A 29 -1.17 0.33 -1.23
CA TYR A 29 -1.62 0.66 -2.58
C TYR A 29 -0.46 0.68 -3.58
N VAL A 30 0.66 1.32 -3.24
CA VAL A 30 1.86 1.37 -4.08
C VAL A 30 2.45 -0.02 -4.28
N VAL A 31 2.64 -0.79 -3.20
CA VAL A 31 3.17 -2.16 -3.25
C VAL A 31 2.28 -3.05 -4.13
N ASN A 32 0.96 -2.98 -3.96
CA ASN A 32 0.01 -3.76 -4.75
C ASN A 32 0.02 -3.36 -6.23
N LYS A 33 0.13 -2.06 -6.53
CA LYS A 33 0.28 -1.56 -7.90
C LYS A 33 1.58 -2.02 -8.54
N VAL A 34 2.70 -1.95 -7.83
CA VAL A 34 4.01 -2.44 -8.30
C VAL A 34 4.00 -3.96 -8.45
N MET A 35 3.35 -4.71 -7.55
CA MET A 35 3.12 -6.16 -7.73
C MET A 35 2.40 -6.46 -9.04
N GLN A 36 1.38 -5.67 -9.39
CA GLN A 36 0.59 -5.89 -10.60
C GLN A 36 1.25 -5.41 -11.90
N THR A 37 2.28 -4.57 -11.84
CA THR A 37 2.95 -4.03 -13.04
C THR A 37 4.38 -4.53 -13.20
N HIS A 38 5.05 -4.90 -12.11
CA HIS A 38 6.47 -5.22 -12.07
C HIS A 38 6.78 -6.59 -11.43
N ARG A 39 5.80 -7.46 -11.16
CA ARG A 39 6.11 -8.83 -10.68
C ARG A 39 6.93 -9.60 -11.71
N GLY A 40 7.97 -10.28 -11.25
CA GLY A 40 8.96 -10.96 -12.10
C GLY A 40 10.00 -10.05 -12.74
N GLN A 41 10.01 -8.74 -12.43
CA GLN A 41 11.13 -7.85 -12.76
C GLN A 41 12.26 -7.98 -11.73
N SER A 42 13.43 -7.43 -12.06
CA SER A 42 14.57 -7.34 -11.15
C SER A 42 14.24 -6.51 -9.91
N GLU A 43 14.77 -6.94 -8.76
CA GLU A 43 14.57 -6.28 -7.47
C GLU A 43 14.91 -4.77 -7.51
N ASP A 44 15.98 -4.38 -8.22
CA ASP A 44 16.37 -2.97 -8.35
C ASP A 44 15.29 -2.12 -9.04
N THR A 45 14.73 -2.61 -10.15
CA THR A 45 13.64 -1.95 -10.88
C THR A 45 12.39 -1.80 -10.01
N VAL A 46 12.03 -2.87 -9.30
CA VAL A 46 10.88 -2.87 -8.38
C VAL A 46 11.12 -1.89 -7.23
N GLN A 47 12.33 -1.87 -6.68
CA GLN A 47 12.72 -0.97 -5.59
C GLN A 47 12.60 0.49 -6.02
N GLN A 48 13.10 0.85 -7.22
CA GLN A 48 12.97 2.20 -7.75
C GLN A 48 11.51 2.59 -7.98
N ALA A 49 10.70 1.69 -8.56
CA ALA A 49 9.28 1.93 -8.80
C ALA A 49 8.48 2.19 -7.51
N ILE A 50 8.74 1.40 -6.45
CA ILE A 50 8.12 1.62 -5.13
C ILE A 50 8.56 2.97 -4.55
N GLN A 51 9.86 3.29 -4.59
CA GLN A 51 10.36 4.56 -4.04
C GLN A 51 9.75 5.78 -4.73
N ASP A 52 9.67 5.75 -6.06
CA ASP A 52 9.11 6.82 -6.86
C ASP A 52 7.62 7.02 -6.55
N GLN A 53 6.85 5.93 -6.57
CA GLN A 53 5.42 5.99 -6.26
C GLN A 53 5.14 6.45 -4.82
N LEU A 54 5.89 5.97 -3.82
CA LEU A 54 5.73 6.42 -2.44
C LEU A 54 5.95 7.94 -2.31
N LYS A 55 6.96 8.49 -3.00
CA LYS A 55 7.23 9.93 -3.04
C LYS A 55 6.08 10.71 -3.65
N ILE A 56 5.49 10.23 -4.75
CA ILE A 56 4.33 10.87 -5.41
C ILE A 56 3.15 11.00 -4.42
N TYR A 57 2.93 9.99 -3.59
CA TYR A 57 1.87 10.00 -2.57
C TYR A 57 2.26 10.73 -1.27
N GLY A 58 3.39 11.42 -1.22
CA GLY A 58 3.86 12.16 -0.05
C GLY A 58 4.23 11.25 1.13
N VAL A 59 4.58 9.99 0.85
CA VAL A 59 5.08 9.03 1.84
C VAL A 59 6.60 9.00 1.77
N VAL A 60 7.26 9.14 2.91
CA VAL A 60 8.71 8.97 2.98
C VAL A 60 9.03 7.48 2.82
N PRO A 61 9.73 7.06 1.75
CA PRO A 61 10.04 5.67 1.54
C PRO A 61 11.07 5.19 2.57
N ASN A 62 10.69 4.20 3.38
CA ASN A 62 11.62 3.53 4.26
C ASN A 62 12.42 2.51 3.46
N LYS A 63 13.70 2.81 3.18
CA LYS A 63 14.59 1.95 2.38
C LYS A 63 14.54 0.48 2.79
N ARG A 64 14.48 0.19 4.09
CA ARG A 64 14.42 -1.19 4.60
C ARG A 64 13.12 -1.90 4.22
N GLN A 65 11.98 -1.21 4.33
CA GLN A 65 10.69 -1.76 3.92
C GLN A 65 10.60 -1.91 2.40
N VAL A 66 11.08 -0.91 1.66
CA VAL A 66 11.11 -0.93 0.19
C VAL A 66 11.91 -2.13 -0.32
N SER A 67 13.11 -2.39 0.21
CA SER A 67 13.89 -3.56 -0.20
C SER A 67 13.18 -4.87 0.14
N GLN A 68 12.54 -4.98 1.31
CA GLN A 68 11.74 -6.18 1.65
C GLN A 68 10.58 -6.40 0.68
N TYR A 69 9.84 -5.33 0.32
CA TYR A 69 8.79 -5.42 -0.69
C TYR A 69 9.38 -5.76 -2.06
N ALA A 70 10.48 -5.15 -2.45
CA ALA A 70 11.13 -5.42 -3.72
C ALA A 70 11.57 -6.88 -3.85
N SER A 71 12.22 -7.44 -2.83
CA SER A 71 12.58 -8.86 -2.78
C SER A 71 11.36 -9.77 -2.86
N ALA A 72 10.29 -9.43 -2.13
CA ALA A 72 9.06 -10.20 -2.15
C ALA A 72 8.41 -10.19 -3.54
N ILE A 73 8.27 -9.01 -4.16
CA ILE A 73 7.66 -8.85 -5.49
C ILE A 73 8.49 -9.48 -6.60
N SER A 74 9.81 -9.33 -6.53
CA SER A 74 10.74 -9.96 -7.47
C SER A 74 10.70 -11.49 -7.37
N SER A 75 10.46 -12.02 -6.16
CA SER A 75 10.29 -13.46 -5.92
C SER A 75 8.90 -14.00 -6.33
N LEU A 76 7.93 -13.14 -6.65
CA LEU A 76 6.61 -13.60 -7.08
C LEU A 76 6.66 -14.10 -8.52
N PRO A 77 5.87 -15.14 -8.85
CA PRO A 77 5.75 -15.60 -10.22
C PRO A 77 5.29 -14.44 -11.13
N PRO A 78 5.89 -14.30 -12.33
CA PRO A 78 5.55 -13.24 -13.27
C PRO A 78 4.06 -13.28 -13.66
N ILE A 79 3.53 -12.15 -14.13
CA ILE A 79 2.16 -12.12 -14.67
C ILE A 79 2.08 -13.10 -15.83
N PRO A 80 1.20 -14.12 -15.78
CA PRO A 80 0.94 -14.89 -16.98
C PRO A 80 0.42 -13.92 -18.05
N PRO A 81 1.06 -13.87 -19.22
CA PRO A 81 0.63 -12.99 -20.31
C PRO A 81 -0.67 -13.55 -20.89
N GLY A 82 -1.82 -13.10 -20.38
CA GLY A 82 -3.12 -13.50 -20.92
C GLY A 82 -4.22 -13.47 -19.87
N GLY A 83 -4.92 -12.34 -19.81
CA GLY A 83 -6.32 -12.24 -19.38
C GLY A 83 -7.10 -11.69 -20.55
#